data_AF-A0A3A1YC14-F1
#
_entry.id   AF-A0A3A1YC14-F1
#
_cell.length_a   1.000
_cell.length_b   1.000
_cell.length_c   1.000
_cell.angle_alpha   90.00
_cell.angle_beta   90.00
_cell.angle_gamma   90.00
#
_symmetry.space_group_name_H-M   'P 1'
#
loop_
_entity.id
_entity.type
_entity.pdbx_description
1 polymer ?
#
loop_
_entity_poly.entity_id
_entity_poly.type
_entity_poly.pdbx_seq_one_letter_code
_entity_poly.pdbx_strand_id
1 'polypeptide(L)'
;MKIKSILATMLVVTTTLVSLNAQASTKDPATAYQDFYQMSVSTGTTTYTNESKNLVIEEQNVPAQISVASTGIINVVLGNKHVAPVFYNVGNVRIQAPAGMKLQTINQALSQLQIEQQVPAVSYFLKQAEISKKR
;
A
#
# COMPACT_ATOMS: atom_id res chain seq x y z
N MET A 1 63.55 8.74 40.70
CA MET A 1 63.53 7.43 41.40
C MET A 1 62.21 7.31 42.16
N LYS A 2 61.53 6.16 42.02
CA LYS A 2 60.43 5.62 42.86
C LYS A 2 58.98 6.11 42.62
N ILE A 3 58.27 5.26 41.88
CA ILE A 3 56.84 4.95 41.95
C ILE A 3 56.40 4.72 43.40
N LYS A 4 55.24 5.25 43.79
CA LYS A 4 54.28 4.54 44.67
C LYS A 4 52.86 4.87 44.26
N SER A 5 52.20 3.86 43.70
CA SER A 5 50.75 3.70 43.57
C SER A 5 50.01 4.07 44.86
N ILE A 6 48.80 4.62 44.75
CA ILE A 6 47.62 4.19 45.51
C ILE A 6 46.37 4.70 44.77
N LEU A 7 45.64 3.70 44.31
CA LEU A 7 44.26 3.65 43.84
C LEU A 7 43.33 3.96 45.03
N ALA A 8 42.31 4.80 44.88
CA ALA A 8 40.96 4.60 45.45
C ALA A 8 40.07 5.86 45.35
N THR A 9 38.84 5.63 44.85
CA THR A 9 37.56 6.20 45.34
C THR A 9 37.29 7.70 45.17
N MET A 10 36.14 8.20 44.67
CA MET A 10 34.82 7.63 44.44
C MET A 10 34.22 8.27 43.17
N LEU A 11 33.78 7.43 42.22
CA LEU A 11 32.85 7.87 41.19
C LEU A 11 31.46 7.90 41.84
N VAL A 12 31.02 9.05 42.34
CA VAL A 12 29.63 9.23 42.78
C VAL A 12 28.79 9.37 41.52
N VAL A 13 28.27 8.25 41.04
CA VAL A 13 27.19 8.23 40.06
C VAL A 13 25.95 8.80 40.77
N THR A 14 25.55 10.02 40.42
CA THR A 14 24.24 10.55 40.75
C THR A 14 23.19 9.74 39.97
N THR A 15 22.83 8.56 40.48
CA THR A 15 21.61 7.88 40.06
C THR A 15 20.44 8.68 40.64
N THR A 16 19.93 9.63 39.86
CA THR A 16 18.60 10.16 40.10
C THR A 16 17.65 8.96 40.17
N LEU A 17 17.06 8.72 41.34
CA LEU A 17 15.99 7.76 41.50
C LEU A 17 14.84 8.21 40.60
N VAL A 18 14.77 7.67 39.39
CA VAL A 18 13.50 7.58 38.69
C VAL A 18 12.74 6.52 39.47
N SER A 19 11.82 6.97 40.33
CA SER A 19 10.77 6.11 40.85
C SER A 19 9.95 5.64 39.65
N LEU A 20 10.40 4.55 39.03
CA LEU A 20 9.55 3.74 38.19
C LEU A 20 8.47 3.22 39.12
N ASN A 21 7.31 3.85 39.05
CA ASN A 21 6.08 3.32 39.61
C ASN A 21 5.81 2.02 38.85
N ALA A 22 6.40 0.93 39.31
CA ALA A 22 6.08 -0.40 38.85
C ALA A 22 4.68 -0.71 39.37
N GLN A 23 3.67 -0.20 38.67
CA GLN A 23 2.41 -0.90 38.60
C GLN A 23 2.74 -2.23 37.92
N ALA A 24 3.10 -3.23 38.73
CA ALA A 24 3.09 -4.61 38.33
C ALA A 24 1.67 -4.88 37.85
N SER A 25 1.47 -4.79 36.54
CA SER A 25 0.19 -5.05 35.92
C SER A 25 -0.15 -6.50 36.28
N THR A 26 -1.22 -6.69 37.03
CA THR A 26 -1.83 -8.00 37.29
C THR A 26 -2.51 -8.55 36.05
N LYS A 27 -2.18 -8.03 34.86
CA LYS A 27 -2.67 -8.51 33.59
C LYS A 27 -2.09 -9.90 33.38
N ASP A 28 -2.98 -10.87 33.54
CA ASP A 28 -2.84 -12.26 33.14
C ASP A 28 -2.00 -12.37 31.85
N PRO A 29 -0.97 -13.25 31.78
CA PRO A 29 -0.14 -13.43 30.59
C PRO A 29 -0.94 -13.68 29.29
N ALA A 30 -2.20 -14.11 29.38
CA ALA A 30 -3.11 -14.20 28.24
C ALA A 30 -3.40 -12.82 27.58
N THR A 31 -3.46 -11.75 28.36
CA THR A 31 -3.74 -10.39 27.85
C THR A 31 -2.50 -9.72 27.25
N ALA A 32 -1.29 -10.05 27.71
CA ALA A 32 -0.06 -9.58 27.08
C ALA A 32 0.12 -10.14 25.66
N TYR A 33 -0.28 -11.39 25.43
CA TYR A 33 -0.35 -11.98 24.09
C TYR A 33 -1.43 -11.30 23.23
N GLN A 34 -2.61 -11.00 23.78
CA GLN A 34 -3.64 -10.25 23.04
C GLN A 34 -3.18 -8.85 22.63
N ASP A 35 -2.49 -8.13 23.52
CA ASP A 35 -1.97 -6.79 23.21
C ASP A 35 -0.88 -6.86 22.12
N PHE A 36 -0.04 -7.90 22.10
CA PHE A 36 0.92 -8.14 21.02
C PHE A 36 0.26 -8.51 19.68
N TYR A 37 -0.80 -9.32 19.71
CA TYR A 37 -1.60 -9.61 18.52
C TYR A 37 -2.28 -8.34 18.00
N GLN A 38 -2.95 -7.55 18.86
CA GLN A 38 -3.56 -6.29 18.45
C GLN A 38 -2.55 -5.26 17.93
N MET A 39 -1.34 -5.21 18.51
CA MET A 39 -0.28 -4.33 18.04
C MET A 39 0.25 -4.78 16.67
N SER A 40 0.35 -6.09 16.41
CA SER A 40 0.72 -6.61 15.08
C SER A 40 -0.41 -6.52 14.05
N VAL A 41 -1.69 -6.49 14.46
CA VAL A 41 -2.81 -6.15 13.56
C VAL A 41 -2.83 -4.65 13.22
N SER A 42 -2.38 -3.78 14.14
CA SER A 42 -2.33 -2.33 13.94
C SER A 42 -1.05 -1.82 13.25
N THR A 43 0.08 -2.51 13.38
CA THR A 43 1.30 -2.27 12.57
C THR A 43 1.33 -3.09 11.28
N GLY A 44 0.41 -4.04 11.14
CA GLY A 44 0.23 -4.93 9.98
C GLY A 44 -0.83 -4.46 9.00
N THR A 45 -1.11 -3.15 8.92
CA THR A 45 -1.85 -2.54 7.82
C THR A 45 -1.04 -2.62 6.55
N THR A 46 -0.98 -3.83 6.00
CA THR A 46 -0.96 -3.96 4.54
C THR A 46 -2.26 -3.34 4.08
N THR A 47 -2.24 -2.06 3.71
CA THR A 47 -3.44 -1.34 3.31
C THR A 47 -3.88 -1.90 1.96
N TYR A 48 -4.57 -3.04 1.99
CA TYR A 48 -5.38 -3.53 0.88
C TYR A 48 -6.62 -2.63 0.81
N THR A 49 -6.43 -1.39 0.38
CA THR A 49 -7.55 -0.48 0.12
C THR A 49 -8.25 -1.03 -1.11
N ASN A 50 -9.37 -1.73 -0.94
CA ASN A 50 -10.24 -2.11 -2.05
C ASN A 50 -11.38 -1.11 -2.13
N GLU A 51 -11.23 -0.12 -3.00
CA GLU A 51 -12.24 0.91 -3.23
C GLU A 51 -12.99 0.61 -4.52
N SER A 52 -14.31 0.52 -4.44
CA SER A 52 -15.18 0.49 -5.61
C SER A 52 -15.81 1.87 -5.81
N LYS A 53 -15.66 2.44 -7.00
CA LYS A 53 -16.25 3.72 -7.40
C LYS A 53 -17.00 3.54 -8.69
N ASN A 54 -18.10 4.26 -8.85
CA ASN A 54 -18.78 4.37 -10.15
C ASN A 54 -18.42 5.73 -10.74
N LEU A 55 -17.67 5.72 -11.83
CA LEU A 55 -17.20 6.93 -12.49
C LEU A 55 -18.19 7.32 -13.59
N VAL A 56 -18.48 8.61 -13.72
CA VAL A 56 -19.27 9.14 -14.83
C VAL A 56 -18.30 9.76 -15.83
N ILE A 57 -18.15 9.11 -16.98
CA ILE A 57 -17.21 9.50 -18.04
C ILE A 57 -17.98 9.49 -19.36
N GLU A 58 -18.03 10.61 -20.06
CA GLU A 58 -18.77 10.74 -21.34
C GLU A 58 -20.22 10.26 -21.22
N GLU A 59 -20.90 10.61 -20.12
CA GLU A 59 -22.28 10.19 -19.78
C GLU A 59 -22.46 8.68 -19.55
N GLN A 60 -21.37 7.90 -19.52
CA GLN A 60 -21.38 6.48 -19.24
C GLN A 60 -20.92 6.20 -17.80
N ASN A 61 -21.60 5.26 -17.16
CA ASN A 61 -21.16 4.69 -15.89
C ASN A 61 -20.04 3.69 -16.12
N VAL A 62 -18.84 4.01 -15.64
CA VAL A 62 -17.67 3.14 -15.67
C VAL A 62 -17.41 2.67 -14.23
N PRO A 63 -17.79 1.42 -13.88
CA PRO A 63 -17.42 0.87 -12.59
C PRO A 63 -15.90 0.73 -12.53
N ALA A 64 -15.32 1.17 -11.42
CA ALA A 64 -13.90 1.13 -11.16
C ALA A 64 -13.64 0.46 -9.81
N GLN A 65 -12.62 -0.39 -9.75
CA GLN A 65 -12.11 -0.95 -8.51
C GLN A 65 -10.62 -0.63 -8.41
N ILE A 66 -10.19 -0.09 -7.28
CA ILE A 66 -8.79 0.16 -6.98
C ILE A 66 -8.38 -0.79 -5.86
N SER A 67 -7.25 -1.47 -6.02
CA SER A 67 -6.60 -2.20 -4.93
C SER A 67 -5.10 -1.95 -4.88
N VAL A 68 -4.57 -1.65 -3.70
CA VAL A 68 -3.12 -1.49 -3.49
C VAL A 68 -2.56 -2.79 -2.90
N ALA A 69 -1.60 -3.40 -3.59
CA ALA A 69 -0.92 -4.59 -3.12
C ALA A 69 0.12 -4.23 -2.05
N SER A 70 0.52 -5.21 -1.23
CA SER A 70 1.61 -5.07 -0.25
C SER A 70 2.93 -4.59 -0.85
N THR A 71 3.14 -4.83 -2.15
CA THR A 71 4.30 -4.41 -2.92
C THR A 71 4.25 -2.94 -3.37
N GLY A 72 3.18 -2.21 -3.08
CA GLY A 72 2.96 -0.84 -3.55
C GLY A 72 2.43 -0.75 -4.99
N ILE A 73 2.07 -1.88 -5.60
CA ILE A 73 1.44 -1.92 -6.91
C ILE A 73 -0.03 -1.51 -6.78
N ILE A 74 -0.46 -0.53 -7.56
CA ILE A 74 -1.85 -0.08 -7.65
C ILE A 74 -2.52 -0.86 -8.78
N ASN A 75 -3.49 -1.69 -8.44
CA ASN A 75 -4.32 -2.40 -9.42
C ASN A 75 -5.60 -1.61 -9.63
N VAL A 76 -5.93 -1.35 -10.88
CA VAL A 76 -7.14 -0.64 -11.30
C VAL A 76 -7.91 -1.55 -12.23
N VAL A 77 -9.14 -1.86 -11.88
CA VAL A 77 -10.07 -2.60 -12.75
C VAL A 77 -11.15 -1.64 -13.20
N LEU A 78 -11.26 -1.42 -14.51
CA LEU A 78 -12.26 -0.57 -15.13
C LEU A 78 -13.29 -1.42 -15.86
N GLY A 79 -14.55 -0.99 -15.83
CA GLY A 79 -15.64 -1.62 -16.57
C GLY A 79 -16.04 -2.99 -16.05
N ASN A 80 -16.78 -3.72 -16.89
CA ASN A 80 -17.29 -5.04 -16.55
C ASN A 80 -16.18 -6.11 -16.58
N LYS A 81 -15.89 -6.71 -15.42
CA LYS A 81 -14.92 -7.81 -15.25
C LYS A 81 -15.24 -9.09 -16.02
N HIS A 82 -16.47 -9.25 -16.51
CA HIS A 82 -16.92 -10.41 -17.29
C HIS A 82 -16.64 -10.29 -18.79
N VAL A 83 -16.10 -9.16 -19.25
CA VAL A 83 -15.70 -8.94 -20.64
C VAL A 83 -14.20 -9.22 -20.79
N ALA A 84 -13.77 -9.68 -21.98
CA ALA A 84 -12.37 -9.95 -22.30
C ALA A 84 -11.47 -8.75 -21.90
N PRO A 85 -10.56 -8.94 -20.92
CA PRO A 85 -9.75 -7.86 -20.39
C PRO A 85 -8.50 -7.63 -21.22
N VAL A 86 -8.01 -6.39 -21.15
CA VAL A 86 -6.71 -5.97 -21.63
C VAL A 86 -5.97 -5.34 -20.46
N PHE A 87 -4.70 -5.70 -20.35
CA PHE A 87 -3.84 -5.25 -19.27
C PHE A 87 -2.82 -4.23 -19.78
N TYR A 88 -2.76 -3.10 -19.08
CA TYR A 88 -1.77 -2.05 -19.28
C TYR A 88 -0.97 -1.89 -17.99
N ASN A 89 0.35 -1.89 -18.09
CA ASN A 89 1.22 -1.62 -16.94
C ASN A 89 1.95 -0.30 -17.19
N VAL A 90 1.83 0.64 -16.26
CA VAL A 90 2.47 1.97 -16.32
C VAL A 90 3.03 2.28 -14.94
N GLY A 91 4.36 2.29 -14.81
CA GLY A 91 5.01 2.44 -13.51
C GLY A 91 4.58 1.33 -12.53
N ASN A 92 4.12 1.72 -11.34
CA ASN A 92 3.56 0.82 -10.33
C ASN A 92 2.04 0.58 -10.50
N VAL A 93 1.42 1.06 -11.60
CA VAL A 93 -0.01 0.89 -11.85
C VAL A 93 -0.26 -0.20 -12.87
N ARG A 94 -1.14 -1.14 -12.50
CA ARG A 94 -1.68 -2.17 -13.40
C ARG A 94 -3.14 -1.86 -13.66
N ILE A 95 -3.46 -1.53 -14.92
CA ILE A 95 -4.82 -1.26 -15.37
C ILE A 95 -5.36 -2.49 -16.11
N GLN A 96 -6.53 -2.96 -15.69
CA GLN A 96 -7.37 -3.91 -16.39
C GLN A 96 -8.57 -3.16 -16.96
N ALA A 97 -8.78 -3.21 -18.27
CA ALA A 97 -9.93 -2.60 -18.92
C ALA A 97 -10.50 -3.53 -20.01
N PRO A 98 -11.77 -3.39 -20.42
CA PRO A 98 -12.32 -4.15 -21.54
C PRO A 98 -11.61 -3.82 -22.85
N ALA A 99 -11.44 -4.81 -23.74
CA ALA A 99 -10.75 -4.62 -25.03
C ALA A 99 -11.35 -3.53 -25.95
N GLY A 100 -12.65 -3.25 -25.80
CA GLY A 100 -13.32 -2.19 -26.57
C GLY A 100 -13.23 -0.79 -25.95
N MET A 101 -12.65 -0.65 -24.75
CA MET A 101 -12.59 0.63 -24.06
C MET A 101 -11.60 1.58 -24.76
N LYS A 102 -12.01 2.83 -24.97
CA LYS A 102 -11.18 3.86 -25.61
C LYS A 102 -10.07 4.31 -24.64
N LEU A 103 -8.91 4.64 -25.20
CA LEU A 103 -7.77 5.17 -24.45
C LEU A 103 -8.14 6.42 -23.62
N GLN A 104 -8.92 7.32 -24.22
CA GLN A 104 -9.41 8.53 -23.55
C GLN A 104 -10.22 8.20 -22.29
N THR A 105 -11.16 7.26 -22.38
CA THR A 105 -11.97 6.80 -21.24
C THR A 105 -11.10 6.19 -20.15
N ILE A 106 -10.08 5.40 -20.52
CA ILE A 106 -9.13 4.81 -19.56
C ILE A 106 -8.37 5.92 -18.82
N ASN A 107 -7.79 6.88 -19.53
CA ASN A 107 -6.98 7.94 -18.91
C ASN A 107 -7.83 8.93 -18.10
N GLN A 108 -9.07 9.21 -18.52
CA GLN A 108 -10.03 9.99 -17.73
C GLN A 108 -10.42 9.26 -16.44
N ALA A 109 -10.62 7.94 -16.50
CA ALA A 109 -10.89 7.14 -15.31
C ALA A 109 -9.74 7.22 -14.32
N LEU A 110 -8.49 7.03 -14.78
CA LEU A 110 -7.31 7.16 -13.92
C LEU A 110 -7.23 8.55 -13.27
N SER A 111 -7.47 9.61 -14.03
CA SER A 111 -7.49 10.97 -13.49
C SER A 111 -8.58 11.19 -12.44
N GLN A 112 -9.81 10.71 -12.66
CA GLN A 112 -10.89 10.81 -11.65
C GLN A 112 -10.60 9.97 -10.40
N LEU A 113 -9.84 8.89 -10.55
CA LEU A 113 -9.34 8.05 -9.45
C LEU A 113 -8.11 8.64 -8.76
N GLN A 114 -7.66 9.84 -9.15
CA GLN A 114 -6.47 10.53 -8.63
C GLN A 114 -5.17 9.74 -8.86
N ILE A 115 -5.10 8.99 -9.96
CA ILE A 115 -3.92 8.26 -10.41
C ILE A 115 -3.25 9.09 -11.52
N GLU A 116 -2.03 9.55 -11.25
CA GLU A 116 -1.29 10.44 -12.17
C GLU A 116 -0.79 9.72 -13.42
N GLN A 117 -0.61 8.40 -13.35
CA GLN A 117 -0.12 7.59 -14.46
C GLN A 117 -1.19 7.52 -15.56
N GLN A 118 -0.75 7.69 -16.81
CA GLN A 118 -1.58 7.57 -18.00
C GLN A 118 -1.08 6.44 -18.88
N VAL A 119 -2.00 5.72 -19.52
CA VAL A 119 -1.65 4.73 -20.53
C VAL A 119 -1.10 5.46 -21.76
N PRO A 120 0.14 5.16 -22.19
CA PRO A 120 0.69 5.74 -23.41
C PRO A 120 -0.05 5.24 -24.64
N ALA A 121 -0.26 6.12 -25.62
CA ALA A 121 -0.94 5.79 -26.87
C ALA A 121 -0.28 4.61 -27.60
N VAL A 122 1.06 4.56 -27.62
CA VAL A 122 1.82 3.46 -28.25
C VAL A 122 1.49 2.11 -27.59
N SER A 123 1.52 2.04 -26.26
CA SER A 123 1.19 0.82 -25.52
C SER A 123 -0.26 0.37 -25.76
N TYR A 124 -1.18 1.32 -25.87
CA TYR A 124 -2.57 1.05 -26.22
C TYR A 124 -2.70 0.43 -27.61
N PHE A 125 -2.15 1.08 -28.65
CA PHE A 125 -2.27 0.59 -30.02
C PHE A 125 -1.60 -0.76 -30.24
N LEU A 126 -0.46 -1.02 -29.61
CA LEU A 126 0.19 -2.34 -29.65
C LEU A 126 -0.71 -3.43 -29.08
N LYS A 127 -1.36 -3.17 -27.94
CA LYS A 127 -2.32 -4.12 -27.34
C LYS A 127 -3.54 -4.35 -28.22
N GLN A 128 -4.09 -3.30 -28.83
CA GLN A 128 -5.20 -3.45 -29.77
C GLN A 128 -4.81 -4.25 -31.01
N ALA A 129 -3.62 -4.02 -31.57
CA ALA A 129 -3.11 -4.77 -32.71
C ALA A 129 -2.88 -6.27 -32.38
N GLU A 130 -2.36 -6.58 -31.20
CA GLU A 130 -2.23 -7.96 -30.71
C GLU A 130 -3.59 -8.68 -30.62
N ILE A 131 -4.63 -7.97 -30.17
CA ILE A 131 -5.99 -8.52 -30.06
C ILE A 131 -6.60 -8.75 -31.44
N SER A 132 -6.44 -7.80 -32.35
CA SER A 132 -6.93 -7.92 -33.73
C SER A 132 -6.28 -9.08 -34.49
N LYS A 133 -5.01 -9.41 -34.21
CA LYS A 133 -4.32 -10.57 -34.82
C LYS A 133 -4.78 -11.93 -34.29
N LYS A 134 -5.41 -11.97 -33.11
CA LYS A 134 -5.88 -13.20 -32.46
C LYS A 134 -7.33 -13.55 -32.79
N ARG A 135 -8.00 -12.71 -33.59
CA ARG A 135 -9.35 -12.95 -34.11
C ARG A 135 -9.26 -13.43 -35.54
#